data_AF-A0A1H2CZ15-F1
#
_entry.id   AF-A0A1H2CZ15-F1
#
_cell.length_a   1.000
_cell.length_b   1.000
_cell.length_c   1.000
_cell.angle_alpha   90.00
_cell.angle_beta   90.00
_cell.angle_gamma   90.00
#
_symmetry.space_group_name_H-M   'P 1'
#
loop_
_entity.id
_entity.type
_entity.pdbx_description
1 polymer ?
#
loop_
_entity_poly.entity_id
_entity_poly.type
_entity_poly.pdbx_seq_one_letter_code
_entity_poly.pdbx_strand_id
1 'polypeptide(L)'
;MSSVPAGWYKDPADPSTQRYWDGDGWVGKAIPADAVPPDGPPPPEEPEPVVEPTPAVPETAAAPAYQQPGQPALPPGPPPGWAPQPPPPPGWQPPPGMQPPPGWQQPGSQPPPGWQPHPGAYPMHAYGYPVPEVRPHGMALAGLGQRLVARIIDILAVLLLNVVVNGYFVYLYLQDFTPIFRDYYDKVMAGETNPVIQQATPRMSTLSVAIVMIATLLWLLYEAPAISGSGQTLGKRLMRIKVVGIEKPGQIGFARAFTRWARLGMWTLFWWCGIGMLVQLLFALSPLFDPRLRQAWHDKAAGTVVVAVPAGAFPTVDAATRGDQPGGQ
;
A
#
# COMPACT_ATOMS: atom_id res chain seq x y z
N MET A 1 -16.06 -23.00 23.32
CA MET A 1 -16.75 -22.33 22.20
C MET A 1 -18.00 -21.71 22.79
N SER A 2 -17.93 -20.45 23.24
CA SER A 2 -19.10 -19.77 23.81
C SER A 2 -19.93 -19.23 22.64
N SER A 3 -21.06 -19.86 22.34
CA SER A 3 -22.00 -19.40 21.32
C SER A 3 -22.78 -18.20 21.85
N VAL A 4 -22.64 -17.05 21.18
CA VAL A 4 -23.46 -15.86 21.47
C VAL A 4 -24.90 -16.18 21.06
N PRO A 5 -25.91 -16.05 21.95
CA PRO A 5 -27.29 -16.36 21.62
C PRO A 5 -27.85 -15.32 20.63
N ALA A 6 -28.86 -15.70 19.85
CA ALA A 6 -29.51 -14.77 18.93
C ALA A 6 -30.13 -13.57 19.68
N GLY A 7 -29.98 -12.37 19.13
CA GLY A 7 -30.46 -11.15 19.76
C GLY A 7 -29.90 -9.87 19.14
N TRP A 8 -30.35 -8.72 19.63
CA TRP A 8 -29.84 -7.42 19.22
C TRP A 8 -28.56 -7.07 19.97
N TYR A 9 -27.50 -6.75 19.23
CA TYR A 9 -26.20 -6.38 19.78
C TYR A 9 -25.66 -5.14 19.06
N LYS A 10 -24.78 -4.39 19.73
CA LYS A 10 -24.05 -3.28 19.10
C LYS A 10 -23.20 -3.79 17.94
N ASP A 11 -23.25 -3.08 16.82
CA ASP A 11 -22.47 -3.44 15.63
C ASP A 11 -20.96 -3.25 15.92
N PRO A 12 -20.12 -4.29 15.76
CA PRO A 12 -18.68 -4.16 15.92
C PRO A 12 -18.01 -3.21 14.92
N ALA A 13 -18.64 -2.97 13.76
CA ALA A 13 -18.16 -2.07 12.72
C ALA A 13 -18.57 -0.62 12.97
N ASP A 14 -19.69 -0.38 13.67
CA ASP A 14 -20.18 0.95 14.04
C ASP A 14 -20.88 0.94 15.42
N PRO A 15 -20.18 1.37 16.50
CA PRO A 15 -20.72 1.36 17.86
C PRO A 15 -21.94 2.28 18.07
N SER A 16 -22.22 3.18 17.12
CA SER A 16 -23.41 4.04 17.14
C SER A 16 -24.69 3.32 16.70
N THR A 17 -24.57 2.07 16.26
CA THR A 17 -25.68 1.26 15.75
C THR A 17 -25.74 -0.10 16.43
N GLN A 18 -26.92 -0.73 16.36
CA GLN A 18 -27.16 -2.11 16.78
C GLN A 18 -27.78 -2.89 15.62
N ARG A 19 -27.45 -4.18 15.56
CA ARG A 19 -27.87 -5.11 14.51
C ARG A 19 -28.27 -6.45 15.13
N TYR A 20 -29.13 -7.20 14.46
CA TYR A 20 -29.57 -8.49 14.97
C TYR A 20 -28.55 -9.59 14.62
N TRP A 21 -28.16 -10.39 15.61
CA TRP A 21 -27.35 -11.59 15.47
C TRP A 21 -28.27 -12.81 15.51
N ASP A 22 -28.19 -13.69 14.52
CA ASP A 22 -29.07 -14.88 14.43
C ASP A 22 -28.44 -16.17 14.97
N GLY A 23 -27.17 -16.14 15.36
CA GLY A 23 -26.38 -17.31 15.79
C GLY A 23 -25.22 -17.63 14.85
N ASP A 24 -25.35 -17.29 13.58
CA ASP A 24 -24.37 -17.56 12.52
C ASP A 24 -23.85 -16.28 11.84
N GLY A 25 -24.64 -15.20 11.85
CA GLY A 25 -24.31 -13.93 11.21
C GLY A 25 -25.16 -12.74 11.67
N TRP A 26 -24.80 -11.55 11.16
CA TRP A 26 -25.54 -10.30 11.40
C TRP A 26 -26.56 -10.06 10.28
N VAL A 27 -27.83 -9.86 10.64
CA VAL A 27 -28.95 -9.74 9.69
C VAL A 27 -29.73 -8.43 9.87
N GLY A 28 -30.38 -7.99 8.79
CA GLY A 28 -31.20 -6.76 8.75
C GLY A 28 -30.42 -5.45 8.67
N LYS A 29 -31.15 -4.32 8.62
CA LYS A 29 -30.58 -2.96 8.67
C LYS A 29 -30.13 -2.60 10.08
N ALA A 30 -29.00 -1.92 10.19
CA ALA A 30 -28.53 -1.37 11.46
C ALA A 30 -29.46 -0.24 11.91
N ILE A 31 -29.88 -0.29 13.18
CA ILE A 31 -30.70 0.78 13.80
C ILE A 31 -29.83 1.55 14.80
N PRO A 32 -30.14 2.82 15.10
CA PRO A 32 -29.38 3.57 16.10
C PRO A 32 -29.30 2.83 17.44
N ALA A 33 -28.13 2.83 18.09
CA ALA A 33 -27.90 2.07 19.32
C ALA A 33 -28.80 2.50 20.49
N ASP A 34 -29.35 3.71 20.44
CA ASP A 34 -30.27 4.25 21.46
C ASP A 34 -31.76 4.00 21.12
N ALA A 35 -32.05 3.36 19.98
CA ALA A 35 -33.42 3.01 19.61
C ALA A 35 -33.86 1.72 20.32
N VAL A 36 -35.14 1.64 20.70
CA VAL A 36 -35.73 0.41 21.24
C VAL A 36 -35.77 -0.64 20.12
N PRO A 37 -35.09 -1.80 20.27
CA PRO A 37 -35.08 -2.82 19.23
C PRO A 37 -36.46 -3.47 19.07
N PRO A 38 -36.88 -3.82 17.84
CA PRO A 38 -38.12 -4.55 17.62
C PRO A 38 -38.05 -5.97 18.19
N ASP A 39 -39.17 -6.48 18.68
CA ASP A 39 -39.29 -7.84 19.20
C ASP A 39 -39.20 -8.86 18.04
N GLY A 40 -38.09 -9.59 17.99
CA GLY A 40 -37.86 -10.69 17.03
C GLY A 40 -36.92 -10.35 15.87
N PRO A 41 -36.61 -11.34 15.02
CA PRO A 41 -35.71 -11.17 13.87
C PRO A 41 -36.31 -10.21 12.84
N PRO A 42 -35.48 -9.38 12.18
CA PRO A 42 -35.95 -8.46 11.15
C PRO A 42 -36.59 -9.22 9.97
N PRO A 43 -37.66 -8.67 9.34
CA PRO A 43 -38.24 -9.25 8.13
C PRO A 43 -37.17 -9.42 7.03
N PRO A 44 -37.20 -10.50 6.22
CA PRO A 44 -36.32 -10.63 5.06
C PRO A 44 -36.51 -9.43 4.12
N GLU A 45 -35.42 -8.78 3.70
CA GLU A 45 -35.48 -7.72 2.69
C GLU A 45 -35.89 -8.31 1.34
N GLU A 46 -37.09 -7.97 0.87
CA GLU A 46 -37.48 -8.17 -0.54
C GLU A 46 -36.66 -7.23 -1.44
N PRO A 47 -36.15 -7.69 -2.60
CA PRO A 47 -35.37 -6.85 -3.50
C PRO A 47 -36.26 -5.77 -4.15
N GLU A 48 -35.94 -4.50 -3.90
CA GLU A 48 -36.60 -3.34 -4.52
C GLU A 48 -36.33 -3.28 -6.05
N PRO A 49 -37.33 -2.93 -6.89
CA PRO A 49 -37.17 -2.86 -8.33
C PRO A 49 -36.41 -1.60 -8.79
N VAL A 50 -35.53 -1.80 -9.78
CA VAL A 50 -34.70 -0.77 -10.44
C VAL A 50 -35.57 0.21 -11.23
N VAL A 51 -35.42 1.51 -10.98
CA VAL A 51 -36.06 2.60 -11.76
C VAL A 51 -35.02 3.26 -12.68
N GLU A 52 -35.27 3.25 -13.99
CA GLU A 52 -34.47 3.94 -15.03
C GLU A 52 -34.65 5.48 -14.99
N PRO A 53 -33.64 6.28 -15.39
CA PRO A 53 -33.75 7.74 -15.41
C PRO A 53 -34.28 8.29 -16.75
N THR A 54 -35.25 9.21 -16.66
CA THR A 54 -35.84 9.98 -17.77
C THR A 54 -35.04 11.27 -18.07
N PRO A 55 -34.93 11.75 -19.33
CA PRO A 55 -34.07 12.90 -19.70
C PRO A 55 -34.72 14.29 -19.54
N ALA A 56 -33.86 15.30 -19.39
CA ALA A 56 -34.17 16.71 -19.12
C ALA A 56 -34.53 17.55 -20.36
N VAL A 57 -35.39 18.57 -20.18
CA VAL A 57 -35.78 19.59 -21.16
C VAL A 57 -35.11 20.94 -20.78
N PRO A 58 -34.61 21.75 -21.75
CA PRO A 58 -34.06 23.08 -21.48
C PRO A 58 -35.10 24.20 -21.74
N GLU A 59 -35.03 25.29 -20.96
CA GLU A 59 -35.83 26.50 -21.21
C GLU A 59 -34.92 27.75 -21.27
N THR A 60 -35.31 28.67 -22.14
CA THR A 60 -34.47 29.73 -22.73
C THR A 60 -35.05 31.12 -22.38
N ALA A 61 -34.16 32.10 -22.30
CA ALA A 61 -34.33 33.53 -22.67
C ALA A 61 -35.02 34.53 -21.71
N ALA A 62 -34.32 35.65 -21.45
CA ALA A 62 -34.86 37.02 -21.58
C ALA A 62 -33.72 38.05 -21.71
N ALA A 63 -33.94 39.04 -22.60
CA ALA A 63 -33.02 40.09 -23.06
C ALA A 63 -33.15 41.41 -22.24
N PRO A 64 -32.30 42.44 -22.45
CA PRO A 64 -32.01 43.50 -21.48
C PRO A 64 -32.90 44.74 -21.60
N ALA A 65 -33.06 45.49 -20.49
CA ALA A 65 -33.73 46.78 -20.45
C ALA A 65 -32.76 47.93 -20.11
N TYR A 66 -32.99 49.06 -20.77
CA TYR A 66 -32.17 50.26 -20.89
C TYR A 66 -32.07 51.09 -19.60
N GLN A 67 -30.93 51.75 -19.39
CA GLN A 67 -30.71 52.77 -18.34
C GLN A 67 -31.18 54.15 -18.80
N GLN A 68 -31.77 54.92 -17.89
CA GLN A 68 -31.94 56.37 -18.01
C GLN A 68 -31.32 57.07 -16.78
N PRO A 69 -30.59 58.20 -16.93
CA PRO A 69 -29.77 58.77 -15.87
C PRO A 69 -30.42 59.96 -15.16
N GLY A 70 -30.23 60.04 -13.84
CA GLY A 70 -30.29 61.30 -13.08
C GLY A 70 -31.10 61.27 -11.79
N GLN A 71 -30.46 60.93 -10.67
CA GLN A 71 -30.66 61.50 -9.33
C GLN A 71 -29.67 60.88 -8.31
N PRO A 72 -29.09 61.65 -7.36
CA PRO A 72 -28.20 61.10 -6.33
C PRO A 72 -28.99 60.61 -5.11
N ALA A 73 -28.87 59.33 -4.74
CA ALA A 73 -29.48 58.75 -3.54
C ALA A 73 -28.43 58.07 -2.64
N LEU A 74 -28.50 58.43 -1.34
CA LEU A 74 -27.71 57.91 -0.22
C LEU A 74 -27.82 56.37 -0.09
N PRO A 75 -26.81 55.66 0.48
CA PRO A 75 -26.84 54.21 0.60
C PRO A 75 -27.94 53.74 1.56
N PRO A 76 -28.82 52.80 1.16
CA PRO A 76 -29.81 52.20 2.04
C PRO A 76 -29.16 51.20 3.01
N GLY A 77 -29.61 51.21 4.26
CA GLY A 77 -29.23 50.21 5.27
C GLY A 77 -29.72 48.80 4.90
N PRO A 78 -29.15 47.74 5.50
CA PRO A 78 -29.49 46.36 5.16
C PRO A 78 -30.94 46.02 5.55
N PRO A 79 -31.65 45.21 4.74
CA PRO A 79 -33.05 44.86 4.99
C PRO A 79 -33.21 43.90 6.19
N PRO A 80 -34.34 43.96 6.93
CA PRO A 80 -34.61 43.07 8.05
C PRO A 80 -35.01 41.68 7.54
N GLY A 81 -34.30 40.62 7.96
CA GLY A 81 -34.66 39.23 7.61
C GLY A 81 -33.52 38.19 7.54
N TRP A 82 -32.27 38.56 7.84
CA TRP A 82 -31.15 37.61 7.82
C TRP A 82 -31.15 36.69 9.05
N ALA A 83 -31.76 35.52 8.93
CA ALA A 83 -31.47 34.39 9.80
C ALA A 83 -30.15 33.71 9.34
N PRO A 84 -29.23 33.34 10.26
CA PRO A 84 -27.99 32.68 9.89
C PRO A 84 -28.28 31.29 9.31
N GLN A 85 -27.90 31.08 8.05
CA GLN A 85 -27.92 29.79 7.38
C GLN A 85 -26.85 28.86 7.99
N PRO A 86 -27.09 27.54 8.10
CA PRO A 86 -26.08 26.60 8.58
C PRO A 86 -24.86 26.57 7.63
N PRO A 87 -23.64 26.37 8.15
CA PRO A 87 -22.44 26.36 7.34
C PRO A 87 -22.43 25.15 6.38
N PRO A 88 -21.95 25.31 5.13
CA PRO A 88 -21.81 24.20 4.20
C PRO A 88 -20.71 23.21 4.66
N PRO A 89 -20.76 21.95 4.19
CA PRO A 89 -19.79 20.93 4.57
C PRO A 89 -18.36 21.27 4.12
N PRO A 90 -17.33 20.76 4.82
CA PRO A 90 -15.93 21.01 4.49
C PRO A 90 -15.61 20.59 3.04
N GLY A 91 -15.03 21.51 2.26
CA GLY A 91 -14.63 21.26 0.87
C GLY A 91 -15.58 21.81 -0.20
N TRP A 92 -16.65 22.51 0.19
CA TRP A 92 -17.52 23.17 -0.77
C TRP A 92 -16.81 24.38 -1.42
N GLN A 93 -16.70 24.36 -2.76
CA GLN A 93 -16.16 25.48 -3.54
C GLN A 93 -17.29 26.15 -4.31
N PRO A 94 -17.42 27.49 -4.27
CA PRO A 94 -18.44 28.18 -5.04
C PRO A 94 -18.19 28.05 -6.56
N PRO A 95 -19.25 27.96 -7.37
CA PRO A 95 -19.13 27.95 -8.82
C PRO A 95 -18.39 29.19 -9.36
N PRO A 96 -17.65 29.07 -10.48
CA PRO A 96 -16.94 30.21 -11.08
C PRO A 96 -17.90 31.34 -11.43
N GLY A 97 -17.67 32.54 -10.88
CA GLY A 97 -18.42 33.76 -11.24
C GLY A 97 -19.37 34.30 -10.16
N MET A 98 -19.58 33.62 -9.04
CA MET A 98 -20.30 34.16 -7.89
C MET A 98 -19.34 34.63 -6.80
N GLN A 99 -19.39 35.92 -6.47
CA GLN A 99 -18.70 36.46 -5.30
C GLN A 99 -19.40 35.97 -4.02
N PRO A 100 -18.66 35.52 -2.99
CA PRO A 100 -19.28 35.11 -1.73
C PRO A 100 -19.95 36.31 -1.05
N PRO A 101 -21.04 36.10 -0.27
CA PRO A 101 -21.76 37.17 0.41
C PRO A 101 -20.85 38.00 1.34
N PRO A 102 -21.08 39.33 1.45
CA PRO A 102 -20.36 40.18 2.39
C PRO A 102 -20.49 39.63 3.83
N GLY A 103 -19.37 39.32 4.48
CA GLY A 103 -19.34 38.70 5.82
C GLY A 103 -18.69 37.31 5.86
N TRP A 104 -18.40 36.71 4.71
CA TRP A 104 -17.58 35.50 4.60
C TRP A 104 -16.10 35.81 4.86
N GLN A 105 -15.66 35.71 6.12
CA GLN A 105 -14.24 35.58 6.47
C GLN A 105 -14.03 34.19 7.08
N GLN A 106 -13.22 33.35 6.42
CA GLN A 106 -12.77 32.11 7.05
C GLN A 106 -11.95 32.46 8.31
N PRO A 107 -12.23 31.85 9.47
CA PRO A 107 -11.38 32.02 10.64
C PRO A 107 -10.03 31.36 10.37
N GLY A 108 -8.98 32.15 10.11
CA GLY A 108 -7.61 31.64 10.00
C GLY A 108 -6.68 32.31 8.99
N SER A 109 -7.14 33.27 8.19
CA SER A 109 -6.33 33.87 7.10
C SER A 109 -5.91 35.32 7.33
N GLN A 110 -5.68 35.75 8.58
CA GLN A 110 -4.97 37.02 8.82
C GLN A 110 -3.47 36.75 9.05
N PRO A 111 -2.59 37.17 8.13
CA PRO A 111 -1.15 37.12 8.39
C PRO A 111 -0.78 38.10 9.53
N PRO A 112 0.30 37.82 10.29
CA PRO A 112 0.71 38.67 11.40
C PRO A 112 0.93 40.14 10.97
N PRO A 113 0.61 41.13 11.83
CA PRO A 113 0.87 42.54 11.54
C PRO A 113 2.36 42.76 11.23
N GLY A 114 2.68 43.22 10.01
CA GLY A 114 4.05 43.46 9.56
C GLY A 114 4.54 42.56 8.41
N TRP A 115 3.75 41.60 7.96
CA TRP A 115 4.11 40.76 6.81
C TRP A 115 3.82 41.48 5.48
N GLN A 116 4.86 42.02 4.84
CA GLN A 116 4.79 42.53 3.46
C GLN A 116 5.18 41.40 2.49
N PRO A 117 4.30 40.99 1.56
CA PRO A 117 4.68 40.00 0.55
C PRO A 117 5.71 40.59 -0.42
N HIS A 118 6.81 39.88 -0.62
CA HIS A 118 7.83 40.26 -1.60
C HIS A 118 7.25 40.24 -3.03
N PRO A 119 7.56 41.25 -3.88
CA PRO A 119 7.10 41.26 -5.27
C PRO A 119 7.70 40.07 -6.03
N GLY A 120 6.86 39.11 -6.42
CA GLY A 120 7.28 37.87 -7.09
C GLY A 120 6.71 36.58 -6.50
N ALA A 121 5.96 36.65 -5.39
CA ALA A 121 5.26 35.49 -4.86
C ALA A 121 4.02 35.15 -5.71
N TYR A 122 4.18 34.21 -6.63
CA TYR A 122 3.06 33.55 -7.31
C TYR A 122 2.15 32.87 -6.26
N PRO A 123 0.82 32.85 -6.45
CA PRO A 123 -0.09 32.18 -5.51
C PRO A 123 0.25 30.68 -5.47
N MET A 124 0.77 30.22 -4.33
CA MET A 124 0.99 28.81 -4.02
C MET A 124 -0.33 28.06 -4.21
N HIS A 125 -0.46 27.32 -5.31
CA HIS A 125 -1.55 26.38 -5.51
C HIS A 125 -1.60 25.41 -4.32
N ALA A 126 -2.81 25.11 -3.86
CA ALA A 126 -3.14 24.33 -2.67
C ALA A 126 -2.70 22.84 -2.69
N TYR A 127 -1.73 22.47 -3.53
CA TYR A 127 -1.07 21.17 -3.60
C TYR A 127 0.25 21.11 -2.82
N GLY A 128 0.47 22.06 -1.90
CA GLY A 128 1.78 22.31 -1.30
C GLY A 128 1.91 22.01 0.19
N TYR A 129 0.92 21.40 0.85
CA TYR A 129 1.19 20.91 2.21
C TYR A 129 2.14 19.72 2.10
N PRO A 130 3.37 19.80 2.66
CA PRO A 130 4.18 18.60 2.82
C PRO A 130 3.35 17.63 3.65
N VAL A 131 2.87 16.57 3.01
CA VAL A 131 2.15 15.50 3.70
C VAL A 131 3.07 15.08 4.85
N PRO A 132 2.63 15.15 6.12
CA PRO A 132 3.51 14.85 7.24
C PRO A 132 4.17 13.50 7.00
N GLU A 133 5.51 13.50 6.95
CA GLU A 133 6.27 12.29 6.68
C GLU A 133 5.90 11.27 7.77
N VAL A 134 5.22 10.20 7.37
CA VAL A 134 4.83 9.16 8.32
C VAL A 134 6.12 8.51 8.81
N ARG A 135 6.37 8.61 10.12
CA ARG A 135 7.57 8.08 10.78
C ARG A 135 7.21 6.95 11.73
N PRO A 136 7.09 5.71 11.23
CA PRO A 136 6.92 4.55 12.09
C PRO A 136 8.02 4.51 13.16
N HIS A 137 7.62 4.49 14.43
CA HIS A 137 8.54 4.50 15.58
C HIS A 137 9.57 5.65 15.56
N GLY A 138 9.21 6.80 14.97
CA GLY A 138 10.09 7.97 14.85
C GLY A 138 11.17 7.87 13.77
N MET A 139 11.24 6.77 13.02
CA MET A 139 12.21 6.57 11.94
C MET A 139 11.66 7.00 10.58
N ALA A 140 12.51 7.61 9.76
CA ALA A 140 12.17 7.95 8.37
C ALA A 140 11.94 6.68 7.53
N LEU A 141 11.05 6.75 6.55
CA LEU A 141 10.81 5.65 5.62
C LEU A 141 12.02 5.47 4.69
N ALA A 142 12.37 4.22 4.40
CA ALA A 142 13.42 3.91 3.43
C ALA A 142 13.01 4.35 2.02
N GLY A 143 13.90 5.05 1.31
CA GLY A 143 13.67 5.48 -0.06
C GLY A 143 13.51 4.30 -1.03
N LEU A 144 12.74 4.50 -2.10
CA LEU A 144 12.49 3.45 -3.10
C LEU A 144 13.78 2.95 -3.77
N GLY A 145 14.71 3.86 -4.09
CA GLY A 145 16.02 3.51 -4.65
C GLY A 145 16.86 2.66 -3.70
N GLN A 146 16.85 2.96 -2.39
CA GLN A 146 17.57 2.15 -1.40
C GLN A 146 16.99 0.73 -1.30
N ARG A 147 15.66 0.60 -1.35
CA ARG A 147 14.97 -0.69 -1.37
C ARG A 147 15.30 -1.49 -2.64
N LEU A 148 15.34 -0.83 -3.80
CA LEU A 148 15.69 -1.45 -5.07
C LEU A 148 17.12 -1.99 -5.05
N VAL A 149 18.10 -1.16 -4.67
CA VAL A 149 19.51 -1.57 -4.59
C VAL A 149 19.70 -2.69 -3.57
N ALA A 150 19.07 -2.59 -2.40
CA ALA A 150 19.10 -3.66 -1.40
C ALA A 150 18.56 -4.98 -1.98
N ARG A 151 17.49 -4.92 -2.79
CA ARG A 151 16.91 -6.09 -3.43
C ARG A 151 17.81 -6.68 -4.52
N ILE A 152 18.48 -5.84 -5.31
CA ILE A 152 19.45 -6.29 -6.32
C ILE A 152 20.60 -7.05 -5.63
N ILE A 153 21.15 -6.50 -4.56
CA ILE A 153 22.21 -7.16 -3.79
C ILE A 153 21.72 -8.49 -3.22
N ASP A 154 20.52 -8.52 -2.64
CA ASP A 154 19.92 -9.77 -2.12
C ASP A 154 19.73 -10.81 -3.24
N ILE A 155 19.29 -10.40 -4.43
CA ILE A 155 19.16 -11.28 -5.61
C ILE A 155 20.52 -11.85 -6.01
N LEU A 156 21.56 -11.02 -6.08
CA LEU A 156 22.91 -11.46 -6.43
C LEU A 156 23.47 -12.45 -5.41
N ALA A 157 23.25 -12.20 -4.10
CA ALA A 157 23.66 -13.12 -3.04
C ALA A 157 22.97 -14.49 -3.16
N VAL A 158 21.66 -14.50 -3.38
CA VAL A 158 20.88 -15.73 -3.57
C VAL A 158 21.24 -16.42 -4.89
N LEU A 159 21.52 -15.65 -5.95
CA LEU A 159 21.97 -16.18 -7.24
C LEU A 159 23.32 -16.89 -7.09
N LEU A 160 24.28 -16.27 -6.41
CA LEU A 160 25.59 -16.88 -6.14
C LEU A 160 25.43 -18.19 -5.33
N LEU A 161 24.56 -18.18 -4.31
CA LEU A 161 24.24 -19.38 -3.54
C LEU A 161 23.62 -20.47 -4.42
N ASN A 162 22.76 -20.09 -5.36
CA ASN A 162 22.20 -21.01 -6.35
C ASN A 162 23.27 -21.55 -7.31
N VAL A 163 24.23 -20.74 -7.76
CA VAL A 163 25.33 -21.24 -8.59
C VAL A 163 26.13 -22.31 -7.85
N VAL A 164 26.40 -22.10 -6.56
CA VAL A 164 27.16 -23.06 -5.74
C VAL A 164 26.37 -24.34 -5.48
N VAL A 165 25.10 -24.24 -5.10
CA VAL A 165 24.29 -25.40 -4.66
C VAL A 165 23.58 -26.08 -5.83
N ASN A 166 22.95 -25.30 -6.72
CA ASN A 166 22.19 -25.79 -7.88
C ASN A 166 23.02 -25.93 -9.15
N GLY A 167 24.24 -25.38 -9.21
CA GLY A 167 25.04 -25.34 -10.44
C GLY A 167 25.28 -26.70 -11.07
N TYR A 168 25.52 -27.73 -10.27
CA TYR A 168 25.70 -29.09 -10.78
C TYR A 168 24.41 -29.66 -11.40
N PHE A 169 23.25 -29.48 -10.76
CA PHE A 169 21.97 -29.91 -11.32
C PHE A 169 21.63 -29.18 -12.61
N VAL A 170 21.92 -27.88 -12.67
CA VAL A 170 21.78 -27.07 -13.88
C VAL A 170 22.72 -27.57 -14.97
N TYR A 171 23.97 -27.92 -14.65
CA TYR A 171 24.90 -28.51 -15.61
C TYR A 171 24.36 -29.82 -16.20
N LEU A 172 23.86 -30.73 -15.36
CA LEU A 172 23.23 -31.98 -15.82
C LEU A 172 21.99 -31.71 -16.69
N TYR A 173 21.17 -30.73 -16.31
CA TYR A 173 20.01 -30.33 -17.11
C TYR A 173 20.43 -29.81 -18.48
N LEU A 174 21.47 -28.97 -18.52
CA LEU A 174 22.01 -28.41 -19.76
C LEU A 174 22.62 -29.48 -20.68
N GLN A 175 23.22 -30.54 -20.13
CA GLN A 175 23.71 -31.66 -20.95
C GLN A 175 22.59 -32.32 -21.76
N ASP A 176 21.41 -32.48 -21.16
CA ASP A 176 20.24 -33.10 -21.83
C ASP A 176 19.47 -32.08 -22.70
N PHE A 177 19.41 -30.81 -22.27
CA PHE A 177 18.70 -29.74 -22.98
C PHE A 177 19.43 -29.23 -24.23
N THR A 178 20.74 -29.06 -24.17
CA THR A 178 21.55 -28.50 -25.26
C THR A 178 21.37 -29.22 -26.61
N PRO A 179 21.39 -30.56 -26.71
CA PRO A 179 21.20 -31.24 -27.99
C PRO A 179 19.79 -31.01 -28.57
N ILE A 180 18.75 -31.03 -27.73
CA ILE A 180 17.36 -30.76 -28.15
C ILE A 180 17.25 -29.33 -28.69
N PHE A 181 17.84 -28.37 -27.98
CA PHE A 181 17.82 -26.98 -28.39
C PHE A 181 18.57 -26.74 -29.70
N ARG A 182 19.74 -27.37 -29.88
CA ARG A 182 20.52 -27.26 -31.12
C ARG A 182 19.78 -27.86 -32.31
N ASP A 183 19.24 -29.07 -32.17
CA ASP A 183 18.44 -29.72 -33.23
C ASP A 183 17.23 -28.86 -33.64
N TYR A 184 16.51 -28.32 -32.66
CA TYR A 184 15.42 -27.39 -32.92
C TYR A 184 15.88 -26.12 -33.65
N TYR A 185 16.95 -25.50 -33.16
CA TYR A 185 17.49 -24.27 -33.75
C TYR A 185 17.97 -24.50 -35.19
N ASP A 186 18.63 -25.62 -35.46
CA ASP A 186 19.10 -25.98 -36.80
C ASP A 186 17.94 -26.16 -37.78
N LYS A 187 16.83 -26.79 -37.35
CA LYS A 187 15.60 -26.92 -38.15
C LYS A 187 14.95 -25.57 -38.47
N VAL A 188 14.87 -24.68 -37.48
CA VAL A 188 14.38 -23.31 -37.68
C VAL A 188 15.25 -22.56 -38.69
N MET A 189 16.57 -22.67 -38.56
CA MET A 189 17.51 -21.99 -39.47
C MET A 189 17.53 -22.60 -40.88
N ALA A 190 17.18 -23.88 -41.01
CA ALA A 190 16.95 -24.53 -42.29
C ALA A 190 15.64 -24.10 -42.98
N GLY A 191 14.83 -23.25 -42.34
CA GLY A 191 13.58 -22.74 -42.89
C GLY A 191 12.39 -23.69 -42.72
N GLU A 192 12.50 -24.67 -41.81
CA GLU A 192 11.36 -25.53 -41.47
C GLU A 192 10.27 -24.69 -40.79
N THR A 193 9.06 -24.71 -41.35
CA THR A 193 7.93 -23.88 -40.88
C THR A 193 7.22 -24.46 -39.66
N ASN A 194 7.41 -25.75 -39.37
CA ASN A 194 6.82 -26.41 -38.20
C ASN A 194 7.80 -27.42 -37.56
N PRO A 195 8.93 -26.93 -37.03
CA PRO A 195 9.95 -27.80 -36.44
C PRO A 195 9.41 -28.49 -35.19
N VAL A 196 9.34 -29.81 -35.24
CA VAL A 196 8.89 -30.62 -34.10
C VAL A 196 9.95 -30.60 -33.01
N ILE A 197 9.58 -30.09 -31.83
CA ILE A 197 10.43 -30.10 -30.64
C ILE A 197 10.43 -31.51 -30.05
N GLN A 198 11.62 -32.08 -29.86
CA GLN A 198 11.75 -33.35 -29.15
C GLN A 198 11.26 -33.21 -27.71
N GLN A 199 10.45 -34.17 -27.25
CA GLN A 199 9.90 -34.13 -25.90
C GLN A 199 11.01 -34.16 -24.83
N ALA A 200 10.80 -33.42 -23.74
CA ALA A 200 11.70 -33.42 -22.61
C ALA A 200 11.84 -34.83 -22.02
N THR A 201 13.08 -35.21 -21.70
CA THR A 201 13.33 -36.51 -21.07
C THR A 201 12.78 -36.51 -19.63
N PRO A 202 12.41 -37.68 -19.06
CA PRO A 202 11.99 -37.78 -17.67
C PRO A 202 13.02 -37.21 -16.69
N ARG A 203 14.32 -37.40 -16.99
CA ARG A 203 15.44 -36.85 -16.21
C ARG A 203 15.42 -35.32 -16.19
N MET A 204 15.20 -34.66 -17.33
CA MET A 204 15.09 -33.20 -17.39
C MET A 204 13.94 -32.68 -16.54
N SER A 205 12.79 -33.36 -16.56
CA SER A 205 11.63 -33.01 -15.74
C SER A 205 11.95 -33.10 -14.24
N THR A 206 12.59 -34.19 -13.80
CA THR A 206 13.03 -34.36 -12.41
C THR A 206 14.06 -33.30 -12.01
N LEU A 207 15.06 -33.03 -12.85
CA LEU A 207 16.08 -32.01 -12.61
C LEU A 207 15.45 -30.60 -12.53
N SER A 208 14.52 -30.27 -13.42
CA SER A 208 13.82 -28.98 -13.42
C SER A 208 13.08 -28.74 -12.11
N VAL A 209 12.28 -29.73 -11.65
CA VAL A 209 11.57 -29.64 -10.37
C VAL A 209 12.56 -29.51 -9.21
N ALA A 210 13.64 -30.31 -9.19
CA ALA A 210 14.65 -30.23 -8.15
C ALA A 210 15.32 -28.85 -8.10
N ILE A 211 15.75 -28.31 -9.24
CA ILE A 211 16.39 -26.99 -9.35
C ILE A 211 15.47 -25.90 -8.80
N VAL A 212 14.19 -25.87 -9.23
CA VAL A 212 13.23 -24.88 -8.78
C VAL A 212 12.99 -25.00 -7.27
N MET A 213 12.76 -26.21 -6.76
CA MET A 213 12.53 -26.44 -5.34
C MET A 213 13.71 -26.02 -4.47
N ILE A 214 14.93 -26.39 -4.87
CA ILE A 214 16.15 -25.98 -4.15
C ILE A 214 16.30 -24.46 -4.23
N ALA A 215 16.09 -23.83 -5.40
CA ALA A 215 16.20 -22.38 -5.55
C ALA A 215 15.20 -21.62 -4.65
N THR A 216 13.94 -22.06 -4.62
CA THR A 216 12.90 -21.53 -3.74
C THR A 216 13.28 -21.70 -2.27
N LEU A 217 13.78 -22.87 -1.89
CA LEU A 217 14.21 -23.16 -0.52
C LEU A 217 15.41 -22.31 -0.09
N LEU A 218 16.43 -22.18 -0.94
CA LEU A 218 17.60 -21.33 -0.66
C LEU A 218 17.20 -19.88 -0.45
N TRP A 219 16.27 -19.37 -1.27
CA TRP A 219 15.75 -18.02 -1.07
C TRP A 219 14.97 -17.89 0.24
N LEU A 220 14.09 -18.85 0.57
CA LEU A 220 13.38 -18.89 1.86
C LEU A 220 14.36 -18.85 3.04
N LEU A 221 15.34 -19.74 3.03
CA LEU A 221 16.32 -19.91 4.10
C LEU A 221 17.27 -18.71 4.22
N TYR A 222 17.51 -17.99 3.13
CA TYR A 222 18.25 -16.73 3.17
C TYR A 222 17.41 -15.59 3.76
N GLU A 223 16.19 -15.38 3.29
CA GLU A 223 15.41 -14.18 3.61
C GLU A 223 14.62 -14.31 4.93
N ALA A 224 13.91 -15.42 5.17
CA ALA A 224 13.01 -15.52 6.31
C ALA A 224 13.74 -15.45 7.68
N PRO A 225 14.86 -16.18 7.91
CA PRO A 225 15.60 -16.07 9.17
C PRO A 225 16.23 -14.69 9.38
N ALA A 226 16.82 -14.10 8.32
CA ALA A 226 17.45 -12.78 8.39
C ALA A 226 16.44 -11.69 8.78
N ILE A 227 15.25 -11.74 8.19
CA ILE A 227 14.16 -10.81 8.48
C ILE A 227 13.54 -11.08 9.85
N SER A 228 13.31 -12.35 10.21
CA SER A 228 12.75 -12.73 11.52
C SER A 228 13.60 -12.22 12.69
N GLY A 229 14.92 -12.45 12.63
CA GLY A 229 15.84 -12.12 13.74
C GLY A 229 16.32 -10.66 13.76
N SER A 230 16.69 -10.11 12.60
CA SER A 230 17.31 -8.77 12.54
C SER A 230 16.49 -7.72 11.78
N GLY A 231 15.49 -8.15 11.00
CA GLY A 231 14.81 -7.29 10.03
C GLY A 231 15.69 -6.87 8.85
N GLN A 232 16.90 -7.45 8.70
CA GLN A 232 17.87 -7.05 7.67
C GLN A 232 18.56 -8.26 7.03
N THR A 233 18.34 -8.41 5.72
CA THR A 233 19.17 -9.22 4.82
C THR A 233 20.48 -8.50 4.50
N LEU A 234 21.44 -9.17 3.85
CA LEU A 234 22.74 -8.58 3.51
C LEU A 234 22.59 -7.27 2.74
N GLY A 235 21.75 -7.23 1.70
CA GLY A 235 21.52 -6.01 0.93
C GLY A 235 20.89 -4.90 1.75
N LYS A 236 19.96 -5.24 2.66
CA LYS A 236 19.32 -4.26 3.56
C LYS A 236 20.29 -3.71 4.59
N ARG A 237 21.24 -4.52 5.09
CA ARG A 237 22.31 -4.06 5.99
C ARG A 237 23.23 -3.08 5.27
N LEU A 238 23.65 -3.40 4.04
CA LEU A 238 24.49 -2.53 3.23
C LEU A 238 23.81 -1.20 2.91
N MET A 239 22.51 -1.23 2.60
CA MET A 239 21.72 -0.02 2.33
C MET A 239 21.22 0.69 3.58
N ARG A 240 21.55 0.20 4.79
CA ARG A 240 21.13 0.76 6.08
C ARG A 240 19.62 0.92 6.21
N ILE A 241 18.87 -0.09 5.76
CA ILE A 241 17.41 -0.13 5.88
C ILE A 241 16.99 -1.34 6.70
N LYS A 242 15.88 -1.25 7.42
CA LYS A 242 15.40 -2.30 8.33
C LYS A 242 13.90 -2.49 8.21
N VAL A 243 13.48 -3.75 8.17
CA VAL A 243 12.08 -4.14 8.25
C VAL A 243 11.66 -4.14 9.72
N VAL A 244 10.59 -3.42 10.03
CA VAL A 244 10.00 -3.33 11.37
C VAL A 244 8.51 -3.59 11.30
N GLY A 245 7.92 -4.09 12.39
CA GLY A 245 6.47 -4.21 12.52
C GLY A 245 5.84 -2.82 12.65
N ILE A 246 4.63 -2.63 12.12
CA ILE A 246 3.89 -1.37 12.27
C ILE A 246 3.45 -1.17 13.72
N GLU A 247 2.99 -2.22 14.40
CA GLU A 247 2.39 -2.10 15.74
C GLU A 247 3.42 -1.92 16.85
N LYS A 248 4.53 -2.67 16.78
CA LYS A 248 5.52 -2.73 17.85
C LYS A 248 6.94 -2.67 17.27
N PRO A 249 7.84 -1.89 17.90
CA PRO A 249 9.26 -1.94 17.57
C PRO A 249 9.84 -3.27 18.05
N GLY A 250 10.65 -3.92 17.21
CA GLY A 250 11.32 -5.18 17.58
C GLY A 250 11.37 -6.21 16.46
N GLN A 251 11.68 -7.45 16.83
CA GLN A 251 11.66 -8.60 15.93
C GLN A 251 10.23 -8.92 15.52
N ILE A 252 10.01 -9.14 14.22
CA ILE A 252 8.67 -9.43 13.69
C ILE A 252 8.26 -10.90 13.88
N GLY A 253 9.20 -11.77 14.24
CA GLY A 253 8.98 -13.21 14.38
C GLY A 253 8.90 -13.96 13.05
N PHE A 254 9.07 -15.29 13.12
CA PHE A 254 9.19 -16.13 11.93
C PHE A 254 7.91 -16.18 11.10
N ALA A 255 6.73 -16.22 11.73
CA ALA A 255 5.46 -16.29 11.02
C ALA A 255 5.26 -15.09 10.07
N ARG A 256 5.49 -13.86 10.55
CA ARG A 256 5.38 -12.65 9.73
C ARG A 256 6.45 -12.61 8.64
N ALA A 257 7.68 -13.02 8.96
CA ALA A 257 8.75 -13.13 7.98
C ALA A 257 8.44 -14.15 6.88
N PHE A 258 7.86 -15.30 7.25
CA PHE A 258 7.43 -16.33 6.32
C PHE A 258 6.25 -15.87 5.46
N THR A 259 5.23 -15.23 6.03
CA THR A 259 4.10 -14.66 5.26
C THR A 259 4.59 -13.65 4.22
N ARG A 260 5.52 -12.79 4.63
CA ARG A 260 6.17 -11.80 3.76
C ARG A 260 6.92 -12.50 2.62
N TRP A 261 7.71 -13.52 2.93
CA TRP A 261 8.40 -14.32 1.92
C TRP A 261 7.40 -15.04 1.01
N ALA A 262 6.44 -15.78 1.55
CA ALA A 262 5.51 -16.62 0.79
C ALA A 262 4.70 -15.81 -0.23
N ARG A 263 4.25 -14.59 0.16
CA ARG A 263 3.46 -13.74 -0.73
C ARG A 263 4.23 -13.31 -1.99
N LEU A 264 5.55 -13.21 -1.92
CA LEU A 264 6.43 -12.86 -3.03
C LEU A 264 7.08 -14.11 -3.68
N GLY A 265 7.57 -15.02 -2.86
CA GLY A 265 8.46 -16.12 -3.22
C GLY A 265 7.76 -17.40 -3.65
N MET A 266 6.52 -17.66 -3.25
CA MET A 266 5.79 -18.85 -3.72
C MET A 266 5.57 -18.83 -5.24
N TRP A 267 5.54 -17.64 -5.84
CA TRP A 267 5.41 -17.46 -7.29
C TRP A 267 6.62 -18.00 -8.09
N THR A 268 7.74 -18.32 -7.44
CA THR A 268 8.88 -18.98 -8.10
C THR A 268 8.52 -20.34 -8.68
N LEU A 269 7.58 -21.06 -8.05
CA LEU A 269 7.10 -22.35 -8.54
C LEU A 269 6.39 -22.27 -9.89
N PHE A 270 5.97 -21.06 -10.30
CA PHE A 270 5.28 -20.78 -11.55
C PHE A 270 6.19 -20.04 -12.56
N TRP A 271 7.51 -20.11 -12.39
CA TRP A 271 8.46 -19.52 -13.36
C TRP A 271 8.47 -20.23 -14.70
N TRP A 272 8.23 -21.55 -14.71
CA TRP A 272 8.23 -22.36 -15.94
C TRP A 272 7.16 -21.93 -16.95
N CYS A 273 6.05 -21.32 -16.50
CA CYS A 273 5.00 -20.77 -17.36
C CYS A 273 5.07 -19.24 -17.50
N GLY A 274 6.11 -18.59 -16.99
CA GLY A 274 6.31 -17.13 -17.06
C GLY A 274 5.42 -16.29 -16.14
N ILE A 275 4.24 -16.80 -15.75
CA ILE A 275 3.27 -16.10 -14.89
C ILE A 275 3.91 -15.70 -13.56
N GLY A 276 4.72 -16.59 -12.96
CA GLY A 276 5.40 -16.29 -11.70
C GLY A 276 6.32 -15.07 -11.77
N MET A 277 6.96 -14.82 -12.91
CA MET A 277 7.83 -13.65 -13.10
C MET A 277 7.01 -12.36 -13.19
N LEU A 278 5.90 -12.38 -13.96
CA LEU A 278 5.01 -11.23 -14.10
C LEU A 278 4.42 -10.83 -12.76
N VAL A 279 3.94 -11.79 -11.99
CA VAL A 279 3.40 -11.51 -10.65
C VAL A 279 4.49 -10.93 -9.75
N GLN A 280 5.68 -11.51 -9.71
CA GLN A 280 6.79 -10.95 -8.91
C GLN A 280 7.17 -9.53 -9.32
N LEU A 281 7.14 -9.21 -10.62
CA LEU A 281 7.37 -7.86 -11.12
C LEU A 281 6.32 -6.88 -10.59
N LEU A 282 5.03 -7.26 -10.62
CA LEU A 282 3.96 -6.44 -10.05
C LEU A 282 4.15 -6.23 -8.54
N PHE A 283 4.54 -7.27 -7.81
CA PHE A 283 4.88 -7.13 -6.39
C PHE A 283 6.08 -6.21 -6.16
N ALA A 284 7.08 -6.21 -7.03
CA ALA A 284 8.23 -5.31 -6.95
C ALA A 284 7.84 -3.85 -7.21
N LEU A 285 6.87 -3.61 -8.11
CA LEU A 285 6.33 -2.28 -8.40
C LEU A 285 5.30 -1.81 -7.37
N SER A 286 4.75 -2.70 -6.55
CA SER A 286 3.69 -2.39 -5.57
C SER A 286 3.97 -1.18 -4.65
N PRO A 287 5.21 -0.89 -4.19
CA PRO A 287 5.50 0.30 -3.38
C PRO A 287 5.25 1.64 -4.09
N LEU A 288 5.23 1.65 -5.43
CA LEU A 288 4.98 2.85 -6.23
C LEU A 288 3.52 3.32 -6.12
N PHE A 289 2.62 2.39 -5.81
CA PHE A 289 1.18 2.65 -5.69
C PHE A 289 0.74 2.96 -4.25
N ASP A 290 1.69 3.09 -3.32
CA ASP A 290 1.42 3.49 -1.93
C ASP A 290 2.20 4.77 -1.57
N PRO A 291 1.59 5.96 -1.74
CA PRO A 291 2.28 7.21 -1.51
C PRO A 291 2.54 7.51 -0.02
N ARG A 292 1.82 6.88 0.92
CA ARG A 292 1.90 7.20 2.36
C ARG A 292 3.01 6.43 3.06
N LEU A 293 3.04 5.10 2.91
CA LEU A 293 3.99 4.23 3.60
C LEU A 293 5.00 3.58 2.65
N ARG A 294 4.80 3.71 1.33
CA ARG A 294 5.62 3.03 0.30
C ARG A 294 5.75 1.54 0.60
N GLN A 295 4.64 0.94 1.01
CA GLN A 295 4.58 -0.42 1.53
C GLN A 295 4.32 -1.39 0.38
N ALA A 296 5.18 -2.39 0.22
CA ALA A 296 4.96 -3.44 -0.76
C ALA A 296 3.76 -4.30 -0.37
N TRP A 297 3.10 -4.96 -1.31
CA TRP A 297 1.99 -5.87 -1.01
C TRP A 297 2.38 -7.03 -0.08
N HIS A 298 3.62 -7.53 -0.19
CA HIS A 298 4.13 -8.54 0.74
C HIS A 298 4.39 -7.97 2.15
N ASP A 299 4.77 -6.69 2.23
CA ASP A 299 4.95 -5.98 3.51
C ASP A 299 3.58 -5.73 4.17
N LYS A 300 2.54 -5.38 3.39
CA LYS A 300 1.15 -5.22 3.83
C LYS A 300 0.59 -6.49 4.46
N ALA A 301 0.74 -7.62 3.76
CA ALA A 301 0.29 -8.92 4.26
C ALA A 301 0.94 -9.31 5.60
N ALA A 302 2.17 -8.84 5.85
CA ALA A 302 2.89 -9.08 7.10
C ALA A 302 2.76 -7.95 8.13
N GLY A 303 2.04 -6.87 7.83
CA GLY A 303 1.94 -5.67 8.68
C GLY A 303 3.29 -5.00 8.97
N THR A 304 4.22 -5.04 8.02
CA THR A 304 5.60 -4.54 8.18
C THR A 304 5.87 -3.30 7.35
N VAL A 305 6.84 -2.50 7.74
CA VAL A 305 7.29 -1.33 7.00
C VAL A 305 8.82 -1.29 7.02
N VAL A 306 9.42 -0.71 5.97
CA VAL A 306 10.88 -0.57 5.89
C VAL A 306 11.28 0.86 6.17
N VAL A 307 12.11 1.01 7.19
CA VAL A 307 12.61 2.28 7.71
C VAL A 307 14.10 2.41 7.43
N ALA A 308 14.58 3.65 7.31
CA ALA A 308 15.99 3.95 7.26
C ALA A 308 16.59 3.87 8.68
N VAL A 309 17.75 3.21 8.81
CA VAL A 309 18.48 3.11 10.07
C VAL A 309 19.45 4.30 10.14
N PRO A 310 19.39 5.15 11.19
CA PRO A 310 20.33 6.24 11.37
C PRO A 310 21.78 5.72 11.44
N ALA A 311 22.71 6.46 10.83
CA ALA A 311 24.13 6.16 10.96
C ALA A 311 24.53 6.28 12.44
N GLY A 312 24.91 5.17 13.08
CA GLY A 312 25.31 5.11 14.50
C GLY A 312 24.51 4.12 15.36
N ALA A 313 23.43 3.52 14.86
CA ALA A 313 22.58 2.58 15.61
C ALA A 313 23.09 1.13 15.63
N PHE A 314 24.36 0.89 15.33
CA PHE A 314 24.98 -0.39 15.68
C PHE A 314 25.41 -0.28 17.14
N PRO A 315 24.99 -1.18 18.04
CA PRO A 315 25.74 -1.36 19.27
C PRO A 315 27.15 -1.76 18.83
N THR A 316 28.09 -0.82 18.95
CA THR A 316 29.48 -1.19 19.12
C THR A 316 29.45 -2.19 20.27
N VAL A 317 29.88 -3.43 20.00
CA VAL A 317 30.16 -4.38 21.07
C VAL A 317 31.02 -3.60 22.04
N ASP A 318 30.50 -3.30 23.23
CA ASP A 318 31.30 -2.65 24.27
C ASP A 318 32.55 -3.51 24.40
N ALA A 319 33.69 -2.92 24.07
CA ALA A 319 34.97 -3.58 24.21
C ALA A 319 34.98 -4.09 25.64
N ALA A 320 34.97 -5.41 25.80
CA ALA A 320 34.93 -6.07 27.09
C ALA A 320 35.90 -5.31 27.99
N THR A 321 35.37 -4.71 29.06
CA THR A 321 36.15 -4.03 30.08
C THR A 321 37.12 -5.06 30.63
N ARG A 322 38.31 -5.11 30.01
CA ARG A 322 39.43 -5.91 30.44
C ARG A 322 39.77 -5.33 31.80
N GLY A 323 39.43 -6.08 32.83
CA GLY A 323 39.57 -5.67 34.22
C GLY A 323 40.99 -5.21 34.48
N ASP A 324 41.14 -3.91 34.64
CA ASP A 324 42.31 -3.31 35.26
C ASP A 324 41.90 -3.09 36.71
N GLN A 325 42.22 -4.06 37.58
CA GLN A 325 42.28 -3.81 39.01
C GLN A 325 43.73 -3.51 39.38
N PRO A 326 44.07 -2.25 39.73
CA PRO A 326 45.30 -1.96 40.41
C PRO A 326 45.08 -2.04 41.93
N GLY A 327 45.78 -2.97 42.57
CA GLY A 327 46.27 -2.79 43.94
C GLY A 327 45.34 -3.13 45.13
N GLY A 328 45.81 -4.07 45.94
CA GLY A 328 45.97 -3.89 47.39
C GLY A 328 44.78 -4.20 48.29
N GLN A 329 44.82 -5.33 48.99
CA GLN A 329 45.35 -5.44 50.37
C GLN A 329 45.60 -6.91 50.72
#